data_AF-A0A9E3N9F1-F1
#
_entry.id   AF-A0A9E3N9F1-F1
#
_cell.length_a   1.000
_cell.length_b   1.000
_cell.length_c   1.000
_cell.angle_alpha   90.00
_cell.angle_beta   90.00
_cell.angle_gamma   90.00
#
_symmetry.space_group_name_H-M   'P 1'
#
loop_
_entity.id
_entity.type
_entity.pdbx_description
1 polymer ?
#
loop_
_entity_poly.entity_id
_entity_poly.type
_entity_poly.pdbx_seq_one_letter_code
_entity_poly.pdbx_strand_id
1 'polypeptide(L)'
;MLKTADIRSLACRGGLGAIIALPIAALLFALFCFANLHGLGRDLPAAEANVRAAYASGALQDVDWLPGNTDIGRHQYNDCLILYMALDQQAAPVQLMTSPIKPVQRGTETMCGALRAFAGGDKAAGRTGLWYHQYIHGHTMLARYLLPLMPIEAIRNLYHSIETLLVLAGVAITTIALARGRRPTESLFWLILFLAFSRWFGLESYGQSLSHAPSDAIILGYLLFLAAAAARGGLGRWSAVISAAVFGGLVAIFEFLTGGIPLGLAIIVGGLPFALRDEDPRRNLDRVVEAAA
;
A
#
# COMPACT_ATOMS: atom_id res chain seq x y z
N MET A 1 7.61 37.00 0.74
CA MET A 1 8.79 37.08 1.64
C MET A 1 8.63 36.04 2.73
N LEU A 2 9.23 34.87 2.56
CA LEU A 2 9.42 33.92 3.67
C LEU A 2 10.41 34.58 4.64
N LYS A 3 9.90 35.16 5.73
CA LYS A 3 10.76 35.44 6.90
C LYS A 3 11.51 34.15 7.18
N THR A 4 12.82 34.24 7.36
CA THR A 4 13.68 33.14 7.79
C THR A 4 12.97 32.35 8.86
N ALA A 5 12.35 31.23 8.47
CA ALA A 5 11.81 30.29 9.42
C ALA A 5 13.01 29.87 10.26
N ASP A 6 12.93 30.10 11.57
CA ASP A 6 14.01 29.75 12.48
C ASP A 6 14.29 28.26 12.30
N ILE A 7 15.42 27.95 11.65
CA ILE A 7 15.83 26.58 11.30
C ILE A 7 15.81 25.71 12.56
N ARG A 8 16.11 26.30 13.72
CA ARG A 8 16.07 25.63 15.01
C ARG A 8 14.65 25.22 15.41
N SER A 9 13.65 26.07 15.14
CA SER A 9 12.24 25.78 15.39
C SER A 9 11.74 24.65 14.47
N LEU A 10 12.10 24.70 13.19
CA LEU A 10 11.79 23.62 12.23
C LEU A 10 12.44 22.29 12.64
N ALA A 11 13.72 22.30 13.00
CA ALA A 11 14.45 21.11 13.43
C ALA A 11 13.88 20.52 14.74
N CYS A 12 13.52 21.36 15.71
CA CYS A 12 12.93 20.90 16.97
C CYS A 12 11.57 20.21 16.74
N ARG A 13 10.75 20.78 15.85
CA ARG A 13 9.44 20.25 15.48
C ARG A 13 9.56 18.96 14.69
N GLY A 14 10.42 18.94 13.67
CA GLY A 14 10.71 17.71 12.94
C GLY A 14 11.24 16.60 13.84
N GLY A 15 12.09 16.95 14.82
CA GLY A 15 12.55 16.01 15.85
C GLY A 15 11.40 15.42 16.69
N LEU A 16 10.37 16.21 17.02
CA LEU A 16 9.20 15.71 17.75
C LEU A 16 8.35 14.77 16.91
N GLY A 17 8.20 15.06 15.61
CA GLY A 17 7.63 14.13 14.63
C GLY A 17 8.36 12.80 14.61
N ALA A 18 9.69 12.83 14.45
CA ALA A 18 10.54 11.66 14.42
C ALA A 18 10.46 10.81 15.72
N ILE A 19 10.40 11.44 16.89
CA ILE A 19 10.27 10.74 18.18
C ILE A 19 8.98 9.92 18.26
N ILE A 20 7.91 10.34 17.57
CA ILE A 20 6.65 9.58 17.51
C ILE A 20 6.66 8.59 16.35
N ALA A 21 7.16 9.00 15.19
CA ALA A 21 7.17 8.19 13.99
C ALA A 21 8.04 6.94 14.14
N LEU A 22 9.22 7.05 14.77
CA LEU A 22 10.15 5.94 14.93
C LEU A 22 9.57 4.77 15.76
N PRO A 23 8.99 4.96 16.96
CA PRO A 23 8.34 3.89 17.70
C PRO A 23 7.17 3.26 16.95
N ILE A 24 6.35 4.07 16.26
CA ILE A 24 5.22 3.57 15.48
C ILE A 24 5.70 2.73 14.31
N ALA A 25 6.68 3.21 13.54
CA ALA A 25 7.28 2.49 12.43
C ALA A 25 7.95 1.19 12.91
N ALA A 26 8.68 1.22 14.02
CA ALA A 26 9.30 0.04 14.62
C ALA A 26 8.25 -0.99 15.07
N LEU A 27 7.15 -0.54 15.68
CA LEU A 27 6.03 -1.41 16.06
C LEU A 27 5.37 -2.03 14.83
N LEU A 28 5.05 -1.23 13.81
CA LEU A 28 4.45 -1.74 12.57
C LEU A 28 5.37 -2.72 11.85
N PHE A 29 6.67 -2.44 11.81
CA PHE A 29 7.67 -3.33 11.23
C PHE A 29 7.78 -4.64 12.02
N ALA A 30 7.76 -4.58 13.36
CA ALA A 30 7.76 -5.76 14.21
C ALA A 30 6.50 -6.62 14.01
N LEU A 31 5.32 -5.98 13.96
CA LEU A 31 4.05 -6.65 13.66
C LEU A 31 4.07 -7.29 12.27
N PHE A 32 4.62 -6.59 11.28
CA PHE A 32 4.81 -7.13 9.94
C PHE A 32 5.73 -8.35 9.95
N CYS A 33 6.91 -8.27 10.58
CA CYS A 33 7.86 -9.38 10.67
C CYS A 33 7.19 -10.60 11.34
N PHE A 34 6.45 -10.37 12.43
CA PHE A 34 5.72 -11.41 13.13
C PHE A 34 4.64 -12.04 12.25
N ALA A 35 3.81 -11.22 11.58
CA ALA A 35 2.78 -11.71 10.66
C ALA A 35 3.40 -12.49 9.50
N ASN A 36 4.51 -12.01 8.95
CA ASN A 36 5.21 -12.63 7.84
C ASN A 36 5.85 -13.98 8.23
N LEU A 37 6.44 -14.06 9.43
CA LEU A 37 6.94 -15.31 10.02
C LEU A 37 5.81 -16.32 10.22
N HIS A 38 4.68 -15.89 10.78
CA HIS A 38 3.52 -16.75 11.02
C HIS A 38 2.80 -17.17 9.73
N GLY A 39 2.98 -16.42 8.63
CA GLY A 39 2.48 -16.79 7.31
C GLY A 39 3.31 -17.89 6.62
N LEU A 40 4.50 -18.23 7.12
CA LEU A 40 5.33 -19.27 6.52
C LEU A 40 4.72 -20.67 6.69
N GLY A 41 4.86 -21.49 5.66
CA GLY A 41 4.39 -22.88 5.61
C GLY A 41 2.86 -23.02 5.57
N ARG A 42 2.10 -21.92 5.52
CA ARG A 42 0.64 -21.94 5.56
C ARG A 42 0.09 -22.54 4.27
N ASP A 43 -0.27 -23.83 4.33
CA ASP A 43 -0.85 -24.64 3.25
C ASP A 43 -0.30 -24.30 1.85
N LEU A 44 1.02 -24.46 1.72
CA LEU A 44 1.73 -24.29 0.45
C LEU A 44 1.13 -25.13 -0.69
N PRO A 45 0.70 -26.39 -0.49
CA PRO A 45 0.03 -27.16 -1.54
C PRO A 45 -1.22 -26.47 -2.10
N ALA A 46 -2.09 -25.92 -1.24
CA ALA A 46 -3.26 -25.17 -1.68
C ALA A 46 -2.87 -23.86 -2.40
N ALA A 47 -1.87 -23.14 -1.88
CA ALA A 47 -1.39 -21.91 -2.50
C ALA A 47 -0.83 -22.17 -3.91
N GLU A 48 -0.01 -23.21 -4.09
CA GLU A 48 0.49 -23.61 -5.41
C GLU A 48 -0.63 -24.09 -6.33
N ALA A 49 -1.63 -24.81 -5.80
CA ALA A 49 -2.79 -25.23 -6.58
C ALA A 49 -3.57 -24.03 -7.11
N ASN A 50 -3.77 -22.98 -6.31
CA ASN A 50 -4.43 -21.75 -6.74
C ASN A 50 -3.62 -20.99 -7.81
N VAL A 51 -2.28 -20.98 -7.72
CA VAL A 51 -1.44 -20.42 -8.79
C VAL A 51 -1.57 -21.23 -10.08
N ARG A 52 -1.49 -22.57 -10.00
CA ARG A 52 -1.67 -23.44 -11.18
C ARG A 52 -3.06 -23.26 -11.80
N ALA A 53 -4.09 -23.14 -10.98
CA ALA A 53 -5.47 -22.91 -11.42
C ALA A 53 -5.59 -21.55 -12.13
N ALA A 54 -4.95 -20.49 -11.63
CA ALA A 54 -4.97 -19.18 -12.26
C ALA A 54 -4.30 -19.17 -13.65
N TYR A 55 -3.23 -19.93 -13.85
CA TYR A 55 -2.67 -20.13 -15.20
C TYR A 55 -3.61 -20.93 -16.11
N ALA A 56 -4.33 -21.91 -15.57
CA ALA A 56 -5.27 -22.71 -16.34
C ALA A 56 -6.55 -21.93 -16.72
N SER A 57 -7.02 -21.02 -15.86
CA SER A 57 -8.17 -20.15 -16.12
C SER A 57 -7.84 -18.94 -16.99
N GLY A 58 -6.55 -18.61 -17.13
CA GLY A 58 -6.07 -17.42 -17.83
C GLY A 58 -6.02 -16.15 -16.96
N ALA A 59 -6.29 -16.26 -15.65
CA ALA A 59 -6.11 -15.16 -14.71
C ALA A 59 -4.64 -14.83 -14.41
N LEU A 60 -3.74 -15.77 -14.67
CA LEU A 60 -2.32 -15.50 -14.88
C LEU A 60 -1.90 -15.94 -16.28
N GLN A 61 -0.95 -15.21 -16.86
CA GLN A 61 -0.36 -15.52 -18.16
C GLN A 61 1.16 -15.52 -18.08
N ASP A 62 1.84 -16.21 -18.99
CA ASP A 62 3.32 -16.26 -19.03
C ASP A 62 3.96 -14.92 -19.46
N VAL A 63 3.18 -13.88 -19.72
CA VAL A 63 3.65 -12.57 -20.19
C VAL A 63 3.68 -11.57 -19.03
N ASP A 64 4.84 -10.99 -18.76
CA ASP A 64 5.05 -10.04 -17.65
C ASP A 64 4.31 -8.70 -17.82
N TRP A 65 3.95 -8.35 -19.05
CA TRP A 65 3.36 -7.07 -19.39
C TRP A 65 2.17 -7.24 -20.33
N LEU A 66 1.01 -6.75 -19.93
CA LEU A 66 -0.24 -6.91 -20.67
C LEU A 66 -0.83 -5.53 -21.04
N PRO A 67 -0.35 -4.87 -22.11
CA PRO A 67 -0.88 -3.57 -22.52
C PRO A 67 -2.39 -3.62 -22.78
N GLY A 68 -3.14 -2.73 -22.14
CA GLY A 68 -4.59 -2.59 -22.35
C GLY A 68 -5.45 -3.68 -21.72
N ASN A 69 -4.86 -4.62 -20.96
CA ASN A 69 -5.64 -5.61 -20.23
C ASN A 69 -6.18 -4.99 -18.93
N THR A 70 -7.50 -4.81 -18.88
CA THR A 70 -8.24 -4.27 -17.74
C THR A 70 -8.90 -5.35 -16.90
N ASP A 71 -8.45 -6.60 -16.98
CA ASP A 71 -8.92 -7.70 -16.10
C ASP A 71 -7.81 -8.10 -15.13
N ILE A 72 -6.60 -8.30 -15.65
CA ILE A 72 -5.36 -8.65 -14.93
C ILE A 72 -4.58 -7.39 -14.55
N GLY A 73 -4.76 -6.31 -15.33
CA GLY A 73 -3.93 -5.12 -15.25
C GLY A 73 -2.66 -5.23 -16.11
N ARG A 74 -2.02 -4.07 -16.32
CA ARG A 74 -0.84 -3.94 -17.18
C ARG A 74 0.42 -4.58 -16.59
N HIS A 75 0.58 -4.51 -15.26
CA HIS A 75 1.82 -4.76 -14.51
C HIS A 75 1.92 -6.19 -13.91
N GLN A 76 1.64 -7.22 -14.70
CA GLN A 76 1.59 -8.61 -14.17
C GLN A 76 2.93 -9.11 -13.60
N TYR A 77 4.07 -8.58 -14.06
CA TYR A 77 5.40 -8.87 -13.51
C TYR A 77 5.43 -8.82 -11.97
N ASN A 78 4.90 -7.74 -11.39
CA ASN A 78 4.95 -7.53 -9.94
C ASN A 78 4.05 -8.53 -9.20
N ASP A 79 2.87 -8.83 -9.75
CA ASP A 79 1.97 -9.85 -9.21
C ASP A 79 2.68 -11.21 -9.18
N CYS A 80 3.28 -11.62 -10.31
CA CYS A 80 4.02 -12.89 -10.40
C CYS A 80 5.22 -12.94 -9.45
N LEU A 81 5.95 -11.83 -9.31
CA LEU A 81 7.08 -11.71 -8.38
C LEU A 81 6.63 -11.88 -6.92
N ILE A 82 5.55 -11.23 -6.50
CA ILE A 82 5.02 -11.34 -5.12
C ILE A 82 4.53 -12.76 -4.84
N LEU A 83 3.79 -13.36 -5.77
CA LEU A 83 3.32 -14.74 -5.64
C LEU A 83 4.49 -15.72 -5.58
N TYR A 84 5.54 -15.51 -6.38
CA TYR A 84 6.76 -16.31 -6.31
C TYR A 84 7.40 -16.19 -4.92
N MET A 85 7.62 -14.96 -4.44
CA MET A 85 8.20 -14.71 -3.12
C MET A 85 7.34 -15.27 -1.96
N ALA A 86 6.04 -15.41 -2.17
CA ALA A 86 5.13 -16.01 -1.21
C ALA A 86 5.27 -17.54 -1.17
N LEU A 87 5.46 -18.18 -2.33
CA LEU A 87 5.63 -19.63 -2.46
C LEU A 87 7.05 -20.12 -2.17
N ASP A 88 8.08 -19.37 -2.56
CA ASP A 88 9.47 -19.77 -2.36
C ASP A 88 9.91 -19.48 -0.93
N GLN A 89 9.80 -20.53 -0.11
CA GLN A 89 10.14 -20.50 1.31
C GLN A 89 11.30 -21.45 1.64
N GLN A 90 12.21 -21.67 0.68
CA GLN A 90 13.35 -22.61 0.85
C GLN A 90 14.44 -22.11 1.81
N ALA A 91 14.34 -20.88 2.30
CA ALA A 91 15.28 -20.24 3.23
C ALA A 91 14.90 -20.42 4.71
N ALA A 92 15.82 -20.06 5.61
CA ALA A 92 15.53 -20.09 7.05
C ALA A 92 14.39 -19.09 7.40
N PRO A 93 13.43 -19.47 8.27
CA PRO A 93 12.29 -18.63 8.62
C PRO A 93 12.65 -17.21 9.10
N VAL A 94 13.72 -17.09 9.87
CA VAL A 94 14.21 -15.81 10.39
C VAL A 94 14.69 -14.85 9.30
N GLN A 95 15.13 -15.37 8.15
CA GLN A 95 15.50 -14.54 7.00
C GLN A 95 14.25 -14.15 6.22
N LEU A 96 13.34 -15.11 6.02
CA LEU A 96 12.10 -14.90 5.27
C LEU A 96 11.09 -13.98 5.95
N MET A 97 11.25 -13.71 7.24
CA MET A 97 10.40 -12.76 7.97
C MET A 97 10.67 -11.30 7.57
N THR A 98 11.91 -10.97 7.18
CA THR A 98 12.32 -9.61 6.79
C THR A 98 12.58 -9.48 5.31
N SER A 99 12.97 -10.57 4.63
CA SER A 99 13.39 -10.49 3.22
C SER A 99 13.07 -11.78 2.48
N PRO A 100 12.19 -11.72 1.47
CA PRO A 100 11.95 -12.86 0.60
C PRO A 100 13.17 -13.15 -0.29
N ILE A 101 13.19 -14.37 -0.82
CA ILE A 101 14.14 -14.75 -1.88
C ILE A 101 13.70 -14.06 -3.16
N LYS A 102 14.64 -13.37 -3.82
CA LYS A 102 14.42 -12.82 -5.15
C LYS A 102 14.51 -13.95 -6.18
N PRO A 103 13.44 -14.28 -6.91
CA PRO A 103 13.54 -15.21 -8.03
C PRO A 103 14.51 -14.68 -9.09
N VAL A 104 15.30 -15.57 -9.66
CA VAL A 104 16.18 -15.28 -10.80
C VAL A 104 15.70 -16.09 -11.98
N GLN A 105 15.22 -15.37 -12.99
CA GLN A 105 14.78 -15.93 -14.26
C GLN A 105 15.95 -16.65 -14.94
N ARG A 106 15.69 -17.82 -15.54
CA ARG A 106 16.71 -18.55 -16.30
C ARG A 106 16.71 -18.08 -17.75
N GLY A 107 17.84 -17.54 -18.22
CA GLY A 107 17.99 -17.14 -19.61
C GLY A 107 16.99 -16.04 -20.01
N THR A 108 16.05 -16.39 -20.89
CA THR A 108 15.02 -15.47 -21.43
C THR A 108 13.64 -15.67 -20.81
N GLU A 109 13.55 -16.40 -19.70
CA GLU A 109 12.29 -16.66 -19.00
C GLU A 109 11.68 -15.37 -18.41
N THR A 110 10.36 -15.24 -18.50
CA THR A 110 9.58 -14.17 -17.86
C THR A 110 9.34 -14.46 -16.38
N MET A 111 8.99 -13.46 -15.58
CA MET A 111 8.78 -13.67 -14.14
C MET A 111 7.55 -14.55 -13.90
N CYS A 112 6.52 -14.37 -14.72
CA CYS A 112 5.35 -15.24 -14.70
C CYS A 112 5.68 -16.67 -15.17
N GLY A 113 6.49 -16.84 -16.21
CA GLY A 113 6.99 -18.16 -16.62
C GLY A 113 7.70 -18.89 -15.47
N ALA A 114 8.58 -18.17 -14.76
CA ALA A 114 9.30 -18.69 -13.59
C ALA A 114 8.34 -19.10 -12.46
N LEU A 115 7.32 -18.28 -12.17
CA LEU A 115 6.28 -18.62 -11.20
C LEU A 115 5.53 -19.88 -11.61
N ARG A 116 5.14 -20.00 -12.90
CA ARG A 116 4.43 -21.17 -13.42
C ARG A 116 5.26 -22.44 -13.26
N ALA A 117 6.55 -22.39 -13.62
CA ALA A 117 7.47 -23.51 -13.46
C ALA A 117 7.63 -23.91 -11.98
N PHE A 118 7.80 -22.92 -11.09
CA PHE A 118 7.93 -23.16 -9.65
C PHE A 118 6.68 -23.78 -9.03
N ALA A 119 5.50 -23.26 -9.37
CA ALA A 119 4.22 -23.82 -8.94
C ALA A 119 3.94 -25.19 -9.57
N GLY A 120 4.51 -25.49 -10.74
CA GLY A 120 4.49 -26.79 -11.40
C GLY A 120 5.45 -27.84 -10.79
N GLY A 121 6.30 -27.45 -9.84
CA GLY A 121 7.21 -28.35 -9.12
C GLY A 121 8.69 -28.16 -9.43
N ASP A 122 9.08 -27.29 -10.36
CA ASP A 122 10.50 -26.96 -10.57
C ASP A 122 11.01 -26.01 -9.47
N LYS A 123 11.30 -26.59 -8.30
CA LYS A 123 11.84 -25.85 -7.14
C LYS A 123 13.29 -25.41 -7.33
N ALA A 124 13.98 -25.97 -8.32
CA ALA A 124 15.33 -25.53 -8.66
C ALA A 124 15.32 -24.15 -9.34
N ALA A 125 14.18 -23.66 -9.84
CA ALA A 125 14.06 -22.36 -10.49
C ALA A 125 14.29 -21.18 -9.52
N GLY A 126 14.18 -21.39 -8.19
CA GLY A 126 14.31 -20.33 -7.18
C GLY A 126 15.65 -20.24 -6.45
N ARG A 127 16.58 -21.16 -6.72
CA ARG A 127 17.79 -21.35 -5.91
C ARG A 127 18.96 -20.44 -6.27
N THR A 128 18.83 -19.14 -6.07
CA THR A 128 19.98 -18.22 -6.22
C THR A 128 20.47 -17.60 -4.91
N GLY A 129 19.70 -17.70 -3.82
CA GLY A 129 20.09 -17.13 -2.53
C GLY A 129 20.23 -15.60 -2.56
N LEU A 130 19.70 -14.93 -3.60
CA LEU A 130 19.67 -13.48 -3.69
C LEU A 130 18.48 -12.98 -2.86
N TRP A 131 18.78 -12.18 -1.85
CA TRP A 131 17.78 -11.63 -0.96
C TRP A 131 17.24 -10.32 -1.50
N TYR A 132 15.91 -10.18 -1.47
CA TYR A 132 15.30 -8.94 -1.95
C TYR A 132 15.15 -7.89 -0.84
N HIS A 133 16.24 -7.22 -0.47
CA HIS A 133 16.26 -6.23 0.62
C HIS A 133 15.78 -4.82 0.25
N GLN A 134 15.40 -4.58 -1.01
CA GLN A 134 15.05 -3.22 -1.46
C GLN A 134 13.71 -2.72 -0.91
N TYR A 135 12.87 -3.62 -0.41
CA TYR A 135 11.53 -3.34 0.10
C TYR A 135 11.23 -4.21 1.32
N ILE A 136 10.17 -3.85 2.07
CA ILE A 136 9.70 -4.61 3.23
C ILE A 136 8.74 -5.74 2.81
N HIS A 137 8.13 -5.65 1.62
CA HIS A 137 7.29 -6.68 0.99
C HIS A 137 6.01 -7.04 1.75
N GLY A 138 5.27 -6.02 2.19
CA GLY A 138 3.89 -6.14 2.71
C GLY A 138 2.99 -7.09 1.91
N HIS A 139 3.09 -7.01 0.58
CA HIS A 139 2.30 -7.81 -0.36
C HIS A 139 2.56 -9.31 -0.25
N THR A 140 3.82 -9.71 -0.06
CA THR A 140 4.22 -11.12 0.09
C THR A 140 3.61 -11.72 1.35
N MET A 141 3.59 -10.95 2.44
CA MET A 141 2.93 -11.36 3.68
C MET A 141 1.42 -11.56 3.45
N LEU A 142 0.72 -10.63 2.80
CA LEU A 142 -0.70 -10.80 2.47
C LEU A 142 -0.94 -12.02 1.57
N ALA A 143 -0.12 -12.21 0.54
CA ALA A 143 -0.22 -13.36 -0.36
C ALA A 143 -0.08 -14.69 0.39
N ARG A 144 0.84 -14.80 1.36
CA ARG A 144 0.98 -16.00 2.20
C ARG A 144 -0.28 -16.34 3.00
N TYR A 145 -1.09 -15.35 3.39
CA TYR A 145 -2.35 -15.57 4.09
C TYR A 145 -3.52 -15.86 3.15
N LEU A 146 -3.62 -15.14 2.04
CA LEU A 146 -4.79 -15.15 1.17
C LEU A 146 -4.74 -16.28 0.13
N LEU A 147 -3.57 -16.54 -0.45
CA LEU A 147 -3.40 -17.48 -1.55
C LEU A 147 -3.79 -18.93 -1.19
N PRO A 148 -3.61 -19.44 0.04
CA PRO A 148 -4.12 -20.76 0.41
C PRO A 148 -5.65 -20.81 0.57
N LEU A 149 -6.30 -19.66 0.82
CA LEU A 149 -7.73 -19.60 1.18
C LEU A 149 -8.63 -19.31 -0.01
N MET A 150 -8.10 -18.70 -1.06
CA MET A 150 -8.91 -18.24 -2.19
C MET A 150 -8.09 -18.18 -3.49
N PRO A 151 -8.76 -18.37 -4.64
CA PRO A 151 -8.13 -18.22 -5.95
C PRO A 151 -7.72 -16.75 -6.19
N ILE A 152 -6.76 -16.54 -7.09
CA ILE A 152 -6.17 -15.22 -7.35
C ILE A 152 -7.21 -14.19 -7.80
N GLU A 153 -8.16 -14.61 -8.63
CA GLU A 153 -9.28 -13.80 -9.10
C GLU A 153 -10.12 -13.29 -7.94
N ALA A 154 -10.36 -14.13 -6.92
CA ALA A 154 -11.11 -13.74 -5.73
C ALA A 154 -10.32 -12.73 -4.87
N ILE A 155 -8.99 -12.86 -4.79
CA ILE A 155 -8.14 -11.88 -4.10
C ILE A 155 -8.22 -10.52 -4.80
N ARG A 156 -8.10 -10.49 -6.13
CA ARG A 156 -8.23 -9.26 -6.92
C ARG A 156 -9.61 -8.63 -6.74
N ASN A 157 -10.67 -9.42 -6.84
CA ASN A 157 -12.04 -8.93 -6.62
C ASN A 157 -12.25 -8.38 -5.20
N LEU A 158 -11.65 -9.01 -4.18
CA LEU A 158 -11.68 -8.51 -2.81
C LEU A 158 -11.01 -7.14 -2.70
N TYR A 159 -9.79 -7.00 -3.23
CA TYR A 159 -9.07 -5.73 -3.22
C TYR A 159 -9.81 -4.63 -3.99
N HIS A 160 -10.25 -4.93 -5.20
CA HIS A 160 -11.06 -4.02 -6.00
C HIS A 160 -12.35 -3.58 -5.28
N SER A 161 -13.01 -4.50 -4.59
CA SER A 161 -14.22 -4.18 -3.79
C SER A 161 -13.89 -3.26 -2.61
N ILE A 162 -12.79 -3.52 -1.90
CA ILE A 162 -12.34 -2.67 -0.78
C ILE A 162 -12.07 -1.25 -1.28
N GLU A 163 -11.29 -1.09 -2.35
CA GLU A 163 -10.97 0.23 -2.93
C GLU A 163 -12.23 0.97 -3.39
N THR A 164 -13.11 0.26 -4.10
CA THR A 164 -14.40 0.81 -4.56
C THR A 164 -15.22 1.33 -3.38
N LEU A 165 -15.34 0.55 -2.31
CA LEU A 165 -16.06 0.97 -1.11
C LEU A 165 -15.41 2.17 -0.42
N LEU A 166 -14.08 2.23 -0.35
CA LEU A 166 -13.35 3.37 0.22
C LEU A 166 -13.61 4.66 -0.57
N VAL A 167 -13.55 4.58 -1.91
CA VAL A 167 -13.83 5.72 -2.80
C VAL A 167 -15.29 6.17 -2.66
N LEU A 168 -16.24 5.24 -2.73
CA LEU A 168 -17.67 5.55 -2.59
C LEU A 168 -17.99 6.14 -1.22
N ALA A 169 -17.40 5.62 -0.15
CA ALA A 169 -17.53 6.19 1.19
C ALA A 169 -16.97 7.63 1.24
N GLY A 170 -15.83 7.88 0.60
CA GLY A 170 -15.23 9.21 0.49
C GLY A 170 -16.14 10.21 -0.23
N VAL A 171 -16.66 9.83 -1.40
CA VAL A 171 -17.62 10.64 -2.18
C VAL A 171 -18.88 10.90 -1.36
N ALA A 172 -19.43 9.89 -0.68
CA ALA A 172 -20.63 10.02 0.12
C ALA A 172 -20.43 10.98 1.31
N ILE A 173 -19.36 10.78 2.10
CA ILE A 173 -19.06 11.61 3.27
C ILE A 173 -18.88 13.08 2.87
N THR A 174 -18.10 13.34 1.82
CA THR A 174 -17.77 14.70 1.37
C THR A 174 -18.97 15.40 0.75
N THR A 175 -19.79 14.68 -0.03
CA THR A 175 -21.04 15.21 -0.57
C THR A 175 -22.04 15.53 0.54
N ILE A 176 -22.20 14.64 1.53
CA ILE A 176 -23.10 14.87 2.68
C ILE A 176 -22.59 16.06 3.51
N ALA A 177 -21.28 16.19 3.72
CA ALA A 177 -20.70 17.31 4.45
C ALA A 177 -20.93 18.64 3.71
N LEU A 178 -20.74 18.67 2.40
CA LEU A 178 -20.99 19.82 1.53
C LEU A 178 -22.48 20.21 1.54
N ALA A 179 -23.39 19.24 1.37
CA ALA A 179 -24.84 19.46 1.41
C ALA A 179 -25.31 20.00 2.77
N ARG A 180 -24.62 19.66 3.86
CA ARG A 180 -24.88 20.17 5.21
C ARG A 180 -24.16 21.49 5.52
N GLY A 181 -23.46 22.08 4.56
CA GLY A 181 -22.70 23.33 4.73
C GLY A 181 -21.53 23.23 5.71
N ARG A 182 -21.03 22.01 6.00
CA ARG A 182 -19.92 21.81 6.94
C ARG A 182 -18.61 21.99 6.21
N ARG A 183 -17.86 23.05 6.54
CA ARG A 183 -16.51 23.30 5.99
C ARG A 183 -16.50 23.14 4.45
N PRO A 184 -17.26 23.98 3.73
CA PRO A 184 -17.58 23.74 2.33
C PRO A 184 -16.34 23.68 1.43
N THR A 185 -15.31 24.47 1.73
CA THR A 185 -14.05 24.48 0.99
C THR A 185 -13.31 23.15 1.13
N GLU A 186 -13.16 22.65 2.35
CA GLU A 186 -12.50 21.38 2.65
C GLU A 186 -13.31 20.21 2.09
N SER A 187 -14.63 20.23 2.26
CA SER A 187 -15.52 19.21 1.71
C SER A 187 -15.43 19.14 0.18
N LEU A 188 -15.35 20.29 -0.49
CA LEU A 188 -15.15 20.35 -1.94
C LEU A 188 -13.77 19.84 -2.36
N PHE A 189 -12.71 20.22 -1.63
CA PHE A 189 -11.35 19.70 -1.86
C PHE A 189 -11.32 18.16 -1.82
N TRP A 190 -11.86 17.57 -0.76
CA TRP A 190 -11.88 16.12 -0.59
C TRP A 190 -12.76 15.44 -1.66
N LEU A 191 -13.91 16.04 -2.02
CA LEU A 191 -14.76 15.52 -3.09
C LEU A 191 -14.02 15.50 -4.43
N ILE A 192 -13.35 16.59 -4.81
CA ILE A 192 -12.53 16.65 -6.03
C ILE A 192 -11.45 15.58 -6.00
N LEU A 193 -10.78 15.40 -4.85
CA LEU A 193 -9.74 14.40 -4.70
C LEU A 193 -10.29 12.98 -4.90
N PHE A 194 -11.41 12.62 -4.26
CA PHE A 194 -12.03 11.29 -4.46
C PHE A 194 -12.53 11.06 -5.88
N LEU A 195 -13.06 12.09 -6.55
CA LEU A 195 -13.45 11.98 -7.96
C LEU A 195 -12.22 11.80 -8.86
N ALA A 196 -11.14 12.52 -8.58
CA ALA A 196 -9.87 12.33 -9.28
C ALA A 196 -9.33 10.91 -9.07
N PHE A 197 -9.30 10.42 -7.84
CA PHE A 197 -8.88 9.05 -7.55
C PHE A 197 -9.80 8.01 -8.20
N SER A 198 -11.12 8.22 -8.22
CA SER A 198 -12.04 7.30 -8.89
C SER A 198 -11.76 7.16 -10.40
N ARG A 199 -11.32 8.27 -11.03
CA ARG A 199 -11.10 8.31 -12.48
C ARG A 199 -9.70 7.84 -12.86
N TRP A 200 -8.70 8.25 -12.09
CA TRP A 200 -7.29 8.13 -12.44
C TRP A 200 -6.54 7.07 -11.62
N PHE A 201 -7.06 6.67 -10.45
CA PHE A 201 -6.43 5.76 -9.50
C PHE A 201 -7.32 4.56 -9.07
N GLY A 202 -8.54 4.40 -9.57
CA GLY A 202 -9.34 3.18 -9.34
C GLY A 202 -10.85 3.39 -9.52
N LEU A 203 -11.43 2.95 -10.64
CA LEU A 203 -12.06 1.61 -10.76
C LEU A 203 -11.50 0.71 -11.87
N GLU A 204 -10.85 1.27 -12.90
CA GLU A 204 -10.58 0.52 -14.15
C GLU A 204 -9.23 -0.23 -14.20
N SER A 205 -8.28 0.08 -13.31
CA SER A 205 -6.86 -0.30 -13.54
C SER A 205 -6.08 -0.89 -12.36
N TYR A 206 -6.30 -0.47 -11.10
CA TYR A 206 -5.34 -0.73 -10.01
C TYR A 206 -5.75 -1.81 -9.00
N GLY A 207 -7.04 -1.90 -8.65
CA GLY A 207 -7.57 -3.00 -7.81
C GLY A 207 -7.41 -4.41 -8.39
N GLN A 208 -6.96 -4.50 -9.65
CA GLN A 208 -6.67 -5.75 -10.35
C GLN A 208 -5.27 -6.27 -10.09
N SER A 209 -4.34 -5.43 -9.65
CA SER A 209 -2.98 -5.86 -9.36
C SER A 209 -2.81 -6.23 -7.89
N LEU A 210 -2.30 -7.44 -7.65
CA LEU A 210 -1.92 -7.89 -6.32
C LEU A 210 -0.81 -7.03 -5.69
N SER A 211 0.00 -6.36 -6.52
CA SER A 211 1.10 -5.51 -6.07
C SER A 211 0.71 -4.06 -5.79
N HIS A 212 -0.27 -3.50 -6.49
CA HIS A 212 -0.66 -2.10 -6.30
C HIS A 212 -1.78 -1.95 -5.27
N ALA A 213 -2.76 -2.86 -5.30
CA ALA A 213 -4.01 -2.67 -4.60
C ALA A 213 -3.87 -2.53 -3.06
N PRO A 214 -2.99 -3.27 -2.36
CA PRO A 214 -2.80 -3.05 -0.93
C PRO A 214 -2.26 -1.66 -0.57
N SER A 215 -1.32 -1.13 -1.36
CA SER A 215 -0.80 0.23 -1.20
C SER A 215 -1.90 1.28 -1.46
N ASP A 216 -2.70 1.07 -2.50
CA ASP A 216 -3.78 1.97 -2.87
C ASP A 216 -4.89 1.98 -1.81
N ALA A 217 -5.23 0.83 -1.24
CA ALA A 217 -6.17 0.73 -0.12
C ALA A 217 -5.68 1.50 1.11
N ILE A 218 -4.37 1.50 1.41
CA ILE A 218 -3.79 2.29 2.52
C ILE A 218 -3.94 3.79 2.22
N ILE A 219 -3.64 4.21 0.99
CA ILE A 219 -3.77 5.60 0.55
C ILE A 219 -5.23 6.06 0.63
N LEU A 220 -6.15 5.33 0.02
CA LEU A 220 -7.57 5.65 0.03
C LEU A 220 -8.15 5.62 1.44
N GLY A 221 -7.74 4.66 2.27
CA GLY A 221 -8.13 4.59 3.67
C GLY A 221 -7.69 5.82 4.46
N TYR A 222 -6.46 6.30 4.24
CA TYR A 222 -5.98 7.51 4.90
C TYR A 222 -6.68 8.77 4.39
N LEU A 223 -6.90 8.90 3.08
CA LEU A 223 -7.70 9.99 2.51
C LEU A 223 -9.12 10.02 3.09
N LEU A 224 -9.75 8.85 3.24
CA LEU A 224 -11.07 8.70 3.84
C LEU A 224 -11.07 9.15 5.30
N PHE A 225 -10.05 8.74 6.06
CA PHE A 225 -9.85 9.19 7.44
C PHE A 225 -9.73 10.71 7.53
N LEU A 226 -8.91 11.35 6.70
CA LEU A 226 -8.72 12.80 6.67
C LEU A 226 -10.01 13.53 6.29
N ALA A 227 -10.72 13.09 5.26
CA ALA A 227 -12.01 13.66 4.85
C ALA A 227 -13.08 13.50 5.93
N ALA A 228 -13.15 12.34 6.57
CA ALA A 228 -14.07 12.06 7.67
C ALA A 228 -13.77 12.91 8.91
N ALA A 229 -12.49 13.21 9.17
CA ALA A 229 -12.09 14.11 10.23
C ALA A 229 -12.45 15.57 9.91
N ALA A 230 -12.20 16.03 8.67
CA ALA A 230 -12.60 17.36 8.21
C ALA A 230 -14.11 17.58 8.39
N ALA A 231 -14.92 16.60 7.97
CA ALA A 231 -16.39 16.63 8.10
C ALA A 231 -16.89 16.65 9.56
N ARG A 232 -16.04 16.28 10.53
CA ARG A 232 -16.32 16.24 11.98
C ARG A 232 -15.71 17.40 12.78
N GLY A 233 -15.14 18.42 12.10
CA GLY A 233 -14.55 19.58 12.77
C GLY A 233 -13.01 19.52 12.90
N GLY A 234 -12.37 18.62 12.17
CA GLY A 234 -10.92 18.55 11.99
C GLY A 234 -10.14 17.83 13.08
N LEU A 235 -8.90 17.50 12.74
CA LEU A 235 -7.92 16.78 13.55
C LEU A 235 -7.19 17.71 14.52
N GLY A 236 -6.96 17.20 15.73
CA GLY A 236 -6.00 17.78 16.66
C GLY A 236 -4.56 17.43 16.28
N ARG A 237 -3.60 18.15 16.87
CA ARG A 237 -2.16 17.99 16.61
C ARG A 237 -1.68 16.54 16.76
N TRP A 238 -1.92 15.91 17.91
CA TRP A 238 -1.44 14.55 18.17
C TRP A 238 -2.07 13.52 17.23
N SER A 239 -3.38 13.64 16.97
CA SER A 239 -4.06 12.77 16.01
C SER A 239 -3.46 12.90 14.61
N ALA A 240 -3.14 14.12 14.17
CA ALA A 240 -2.49 14.35 12.88
C ALA A 240 -1.13 13.66 12.80
N VAL A 241 -0.23 13.90 13.77
CA VAL A 241 1.13 13.32 13.80
C VAL A 241 1.07 11.79 13.90
N ILE A 242 0.26 11.23 14.81
CA ILE A 242 0.13 9.78 14.96
C ILE A 242 -0.43 9.15 13.68
N SER A 243 -1.46 9.74 13.08
CA SER A 243 -2.06 9.22 11.86
C SER A 243 -1.10 9.27 10.67
N ALA A 244 -0.30 10.33 10.56
CA ALA A 244 0.74 10.46 9.53
C ALA A 244 1.87 9.45 9.72
N ALA A 245 2.30 9.22 10.96
CA ALA A 245 3.29 8.19 11.28
C ALA A 245 2.79 6.77 10.96
N VAL A 246 1.55 6.45 11.31
CA VAL A 246 0.93 5.15 10.97
C VAL A 246 0.82 5.01 9.44
N PHE A 247 0.31 6.04 8.77
CA PHE A 247 0.19 6.05 7.31
C PHE A 247 1.55 5.88 6.61
N GLY A 248 2.56 6.66 7.00
CA GLY A 248 3.91 6.57 6.44
C GLY A 248 4.56 5.20 6.67
N GLY A 249 4.39 4.62 7.87
CA GLY A 249 4.86 3.28 8.18
C GLY A 249 4.19 2.20 7.31
N LEU A 250 2.87 2.28 7.13
CA LEU A 250 2.13 1.37 6.26
C LEU A 250 2.52 1.54 4.78
N VAL A 251 2.64 2.77 4.28
CA VAL A 251 3.11 3.06 2.92
C VAL A 251 4.51 2.49 2.70
N ALA A 252 5.43 2.62 3.66
CA ALA A 252 6.76 2.04 3.55
C ALA A 252 6.73 0.49 3.50
N ILE A 253 5.84 -0.14 4.26
CA ILE A 253 5.68 -1.61 4.27
C ILE A 253 5.14 -2.12 2.93
N PHE A 254 4.19 -1.39 2.35
CA PHE A 254 3.48 -1.75 1.11
C PHE A 254 4.00 -0.97 -0.12
N GLU A 255 5.16 -0.33 -0.04
CA GLU A 255 5.82 0.21 -1.23
C GLU A 255 6.47 -0.93 -2.00
N PHE A 256 6.16 -1.06 -3.28
CA PHE A 256 6.79 -2.03 -4.17
C PHE A 256 6.79 -1.57 -5.62
N LEU A 257 7.65 -0.59 -5.95
CA LEU A 257 7.67 0.07 -7.25
C LEU A 257 6.31 0.67 -7.64
N THR A 258 5.51 1.04 -6.63
CA THR A 258 4.15 1.56 -6.82
C THR A 258 4.15 3.09 -6.86
N GLY A 259 5.19 3.74 -6.31
CA GLY A 259 5.24 5.20 -6.19
C GLY A 259 4.36 5.72 -5.05
N GLY A 260 4.02 4.84 -4.10
CA GLY A 260 3.24 5.17 -2.91
C GLY A 260 3.94 6.17 -1.99
N ILE A 261 5.28 6.13 -1.86
CA ILE A 261 6.04 7.07 -1.01
C ILE A 261 5.90 8.52 -1.53
N PRO A 262 6.21 8.87 -2.80
CA PRO A 262 6.00 10.21 -3.32
C PRO A 262 4.54 10.69 -3.18
N LEU A 263 3.57 9.83 -3.49
CA LEU A 263 2.16 10.16 -3.38
C LEU A 263 1.73 10.36 -1.92
N GLY A 264 2.19 9.49 -1.01
CA GLY A 264 1.94 9.60 0.42
C GLY A 264 2.48 10.88 1.01
N LEU A 265 3.70 11.29 0.62
CA LEU A 265 4.25 12.58 1.00
C LEU A 265 3.39 13.74 0.48
N ALA A 266 2.94 13.68 -0.78
CA ALA A 266 2.06 14.68 -1.36
C ALA A 266 0.70 14.76 -0.60
N ILE A 267 0.18 13.64 -0.13
CA ILE A 267 -1.04 13.58 0.69
C ILE A 267 -0.82 14.19 2.08
N ILE A 268 0.33 13.94 2.71
CA ILE A 268 0.65 14.57 4.00
C ILE A 268 0.80 16.08 3.83
N VAL A 269 1.55 16.54 2.83
CA VAL A 269 1.81 17.98 2.65
C VAL A 269 0.58 18.72 2.13
N GLY A 270 -0.14 18.14 1.16
CA GLY A 270 -1.25 18.79 0.48
C GLY A 270 -2.63 18.47 1.05
N GLY A 271 -2.84 17.26 1.58
CA GLY A 271 -4.13 16.79 2.08
C GLY A 271 -4.34 17.06 3.57
N LEU A 272 -3.36 16.76 4.42
CA LEU A 272 -3.47 16.94 5.88
C LEU A 272 -3.94 18.35 6.29
N PRO A 273 -3.47 19.46 5.68
CA PRO A 273 -3.94 20.80 6.03
C PRO A 273 -5.46 20.97 5.96
N PHE A 274 -6.13 20.33 4.98
CA PHE A 274 -7.59 20.38 4.80
C PHE A 274 -8.36 19.47 5.77
N ALA A 275 -7.65 18.72 6.61
CA ALA A 275 -8.24 17.91 7.68
C ALA A 275 -7.93 18.44 9.07
N LEU A 276 -7.06 19.45 9.22
CA LEU A 276 -6.75 20.03 10.53
C LEU A 276 -7.94 20.85 11.06
N ARG A 277 -8.09 20.89 12.39
CA ARG A 277 -9.05 21.82 13.03
C ARG A 277 -8.64 23.26 12.75
N ASP A 278 -9.61 24.14 12.48
CA ASP A 278 -9.38 25.55 12.21
C ASP A 278 -8.65 26.22 13.39
N GLU A 279 -7.37 26.51 13.16
CA GLU A 279 -6.48 27.24 14.06
C GLU A 279 -5.63 28.21 13.22
N ASP A 280 -4.87 29.08 13.90
CA ASP A 280 -3.90 29.99 13.29
C ASP A 280 -3.10 29.26 12.17
N PRO A 281 -3.06 29.78 10.93
CA PRO A 281 -2.30 29.21 9.82
C PRO A 281 -0.86 28.84 10.17
N ARG A 282 -0.22 29.57 11.09
CA ARG A 282 1.12 29.23 11.59
C ARG A 282 1.13 27.89 12.32
N ARG A 283 0.13 27.63 13.17
CA ARG A 283 0.00 26.34 13.87
C ARG A 283 -0.30 25.18 12.92
N ASN A 284 -1.01 25.45 11.82
CA ASN A 284 -1.24 24.43 10.79
C ASN A 284 0.05 24.08 10.06
N LEU A 285 0.84 25.09 9.67
CA LEU A 285 2.18 24.86 9.11
C LEU A 285 3.06 24.06 10.07
N ASP A 286 3.04 24.38 11.35
CA ASP A 286 3.81 23.68 12.38
C ASP A 286 3.44 22.18 12.42
N ARG A 287 2.15 21.85 12.35
CA ARG A 287 1.67 20.45 12.33
C ARG A 287 2.08 19.71 11.06
N VAL A 288 2.05 20.38 9.91
CA VAL A 288 2.45 19.77 8.63
C VAL A 288 3.94 19.47 8.64
N VAL A 289 4.76 20.41 9.12
CA VAL A 289 6.21 20.19 9.26
C VAL A 289 6.50 19.02 10.21
N GLU A 290 5.79 18.94 11.34
CA GLU A 290 5.94 17.83 12.29
C GLU A 290 5.50 16.48 11.71
N ALA A 291 4.45 16.46 10.88
CA ALA A 291 3.94 15.23 10.27
C ALA A 291 4.74 14.78 9.03
N ALA A 292 5.42 15.71 8.35
CA ALA A 292 6.20 15.43 7.14
C ALA A 292 7.68 15.10 7.42
N ALA A 293 8.17 15.41 8.62
CA ALA A 293 9.53 15.12 9.08
C ALA A 293 9.65 13.70 9.65
#